data_AF-A0A6A5WWF1-F1
#
_entry.id   AF-A0A6A5WWF1-F1
#
_cell.length_a   1.000
_cell.length_b   1.000
_cell.length_c   1.000
_cell.angle_alpha   90.00
_cell.angle_beta   90.00
_cell.angle_gamma   90.00
#
_symmetry.space_group_name_H-M   'P 1'
#
loop_
_entity.id
_entity.type
_entity.pdbx_description
1 polymer ?
#
loop_
_entity_poly.entity_id
_entity_poly.type
_entity_poly.pdbx_seq_one_letter_code
_entity_poly.pdbx_strand_id
1 'polypeptide(L)'
;MDHAKGAPANHDWAADGYWRNRRLSPAQLQIHDIRLEPTSRSGAGAILEIRETLPSSLLPELEDRDRLSETLHFEDAAGSRNEEYNLRALAAEFGWMNCLRSNSVQKSVEDNEGRKLRWIHISSKYSDYLRGCLVALSDWTKNPPDTIAALHQLDHAVYQNERFSKHGRYFAPFAQKLVDRRPDSEDGEEMPMLLSVPFMDWTVQGPPPPLRFQVDPREGYQSSKSSSHLIRSVLQHFYRLEDTEDRESQQVFTKHKPWLTDRSLDLKVRRWYGHYPTSLNVDELWILVIDARHVVTFSSNQSWKSRWPPLQLSARIMEVSFRGIRNSFLSSPFDQEYTSSTHIVTALSGALGMLHRSFWSDIPLCLSDRYASYLGHLQYRLHRSPSTKLVMDLLQVQEELNIVIQVMDQQMELVQNLQATLRSGKKEPPPMSPSERRRQTGSISQAEVATYRQLSFSHLSDPAAQLLENLQREYADLVDLRENSNSLINRTIQLVNIRLEDHGKAILVFTIVTIIFLPLSFVSSFFGMNFSDIRSMESTQRLFWIISGSLTVGTVGFAIFLAFYGGAIVNRFVGWRDNRSRRARVPEPTPRPIIPGTSSGFKSFEVLDAMRPRGTGTLGGF
;
A
#
# COMPACT_ATOMS: atom_id res chain seq x y z
N MET A 1 -35.72 10.14 -7.49
CA MET A 1 -35.06 11.45 -7.60
C MET A 1 -36.10 12.48 -7.19
N ASP A 2 -36.22 12.73 -5.90
CA ASP A 2 -37.06 13.81 -5.39
C ASP A 2 -36.12 14.79 -4.70
N HIS A 3 -35.96 15.96 -5.31
CA HIS A 3 -35.17 17.05 -4.76
C HIS A 3 -35.84 17.52 -3.46
N ALA A 4 -35.20 17.28 -2.32
CA ALA A 4 -35.63 17.80 -1.04
C ALA A 4 -35.65 19.34 -1.10
N LYS A 5 -36.84 19.92 -0.87
CA LYS A 5 -37.05 21.36 -0.69
C LYS A 5 -36.16 21.85 0.46
N GLY A 6 -35.20 22.72 0.15
CA GLY A 6 -34.27 23.31 1.12
C GLY A 6 -32.79 23.33 0.70
N ALA A 7 -32.45 22.94 -0.53
CA ALA A 7 -31.07 23.03 -1.00
C ALA A 7 -30.59 24.50 -1.03
N PRO A 8 -29.51 24.87 -0.32
CA PRO A 8 -28.92 26.21 -0.42
C PRO A 8 -28.50 26.50 -1.87
N ALA A 9 -28.58 27.76 -2.27
CA ALA A 9 -28.23 28.20 -3.62
C ALA A 9 -26.84 27.66 -4.03
N ASN A 10 -26.79 27.00 -5.18
CA ASN A 10 -25.56 26.43 -5.70
C ASN A 10 -24.65 27.58 -6.17
N HIS A 11 -23.69 27.98 -5.34
CA HIS A 11 -22.72 29.02 -5.68
C HIS A 11 -21.68 28.48 -6.66
N ASP A 12 -21.49 29.16 -7.79
CA ASP A 12 -20.50 28.76 -8.78
C ASP A 12 -19.11 29.30 -8.43
N TRP A 13 -18.38 28.51 -7.64
CA TRP A 13 -17.02 28.80 -7.21
C TRP A 13 -16.01 28.94 -8.36
N ALA A 14 -16.31 28.40 -9.54
CA ALA A 14 -15.41 28.50 -10.70
C ALA A 14 -15.59 29.82 -11.46
N ALA A 15 -16.78 30.42 -11.38
CA ALA A 15 -17.11 31.71 -11.98
C ALA A 15 -16.64 32.91 -11.13
N ASP A 16 -16.48 32.73 -9.82
CA ASP A 16 -15.96 33.76 -8.92
C ASP A 16 -14.48 34.07 -9.21
N GLY A 17 -14.20 35.33 -9.56
CA GLY A 17 -12.85 35.81 -9.88
C GLY A 17 -11.86 35.71 -8.73
N TYR A 18 -12.31 35.73 -7.47
CA TYR A 18 -11.46 35.55 -6.30
C TYR A 18 -10.98 34.11 -6.19
N TRP A 19 -11.88 33.14 -6.33
CA TRP A 19 -11.57 31.72 -6.19
C TRP A 19 -10.87 31.13 -7.41
N ARG A 20 -11.13 31.66 -8.60
CA ARG A 20 -10.54 31.18 -9.86
C ARG A 20 -9.01 31.26 -9.89
N ASN A 21 -8.43 32.24 -9.20
CA ASN A 21 -6.97 32.47 -9.22
C ASN A 21 -6.23 31.75 -8.09
N ARG A 22 -6.95 31.27 -7.07
CA ARG A 22 -6.39 30.63 -5.87
C ARG A 22 -6.17 29.14 -6.07
N ARG A 23 -5.22 28.59 -5.32
CA ARG A 23 -4.87 27.16 -5.32
C ARG A 23 -5.97 26.29 -4.69
N LEU A 24 -6.64 26.81 -3.67
CA LEU A 24 -7.74 26.13 -2.97
C LEU A 24 -8.99 27.01 -2.94
N SER A 25 -10.14 26.38 -3.16
CA SER A 25 -11.46 26.98 -2.96
C SER A 25 -12.30 26.14 -2.00
N PRO A 26 -13.35 26.71 -1.36
CA PRO A 26 -14.23 25.97 -0.47
C PRO A 26 -14.84 24.72 -1.10
N ALA A 27 -15.12 24.73 -2.41
CA ALA A 27 -15.65 23.57 -3.14
C ALA A 27 -14.66 22.39 -3.24
N GLN A 28 -13.37 22.61 -3.01
CA GLN A 28 -12.34 21.58 -3.03
C GLN A 28 -12.07 20.97 -1.64
N LEU A 29 -12.73 21.48 -0.60
CA LEU A 29 -12.60 21.00 0.77
C LEU A 29 -13.81 20.11 1.13
N GLN A 30 -13.56 19.00 1.80
CA GLN A 30 -14.62 18.25 2.48
C GLN A 30 -14.55 18.58 3.97
N ILE A 31 -15.50 19.38 4.44
CA ILE A 31 -15.52 19.88 5.82
C ILE A 31 -16.56 19.09 6.61
N HIS A 32 -16.14 18.61 7.78
CA HIS A 32 -16.96 17.79 8.66
C HIS A 32 -16.88 18.33 10.09
N ASP A 33 -18.03 18.64 10.67
CA ASP A 33 -18.14 19.03 12.07
C ASP A 33 -18.56 17.81 12.90
N ILE A 34 -17.77 17.50 13.92
CA ILE A 34 -18.10 16.48 14.91
C ILE A 34 -18.84 17.15 16.07
N ARG A 35 -20.08 16.69 16.31
CA ARG A 35 -21.00 17.29 17.29
C ARG A 35 -21.69 16.21 18.11
N LEU A 36 -22.20 16.62 19.27
CA LEU A 36 -23.13 15.86 20.08
C LEU A 36 -24.56 16.11 19.59
N GLU A 37 -25.28 15.04 19.28
CA GLU A 37 -26.66 15.07 18.84
C GLU A 37 -27.57 14.29 19.80
N PRO A 38 -28.83 14.70 19.96
CA PRO A 38 -29.79 13.93 20.76
C PRO A 38 -30.12 12.62 20.03
N THR A 39 -30.13 11.50 20.78
CA THR A 39 -30.58 10.23 20.21
C THR A 39 -32.10 10.26 20.03
N SER A 40 -32.61 9.79 18.89
CA SER A 40 -34.07 9.68 18.64
C SER A 40 -34.78 8.65 19.52
N ARG A 41 -34.03 7.83 20.26
CA ARG A 41 -34.55 6.82 21.18
C ARG A 41 -34.77 7.45 22.55
N SER A 42 -36.02 7.46 23.01
CA SER A 42 -36.41 7.97 24.33
C SER A 42 -35.56 7.31 25.43
N GLY A 43 -34.79 8.12 26.16
CA GLY A 43 -33.94 7.68 27.28
C GLY A 43 -32.49 7.32 26.92
N ALA A 44 -32.10 7.30 25.63
CA ALA A 44 -30.70 7.20 25.23
C ALA A 44 -30.06 8.59 25.23
N GLY A 45 -28.89 8.74 25.84
CA GLY A 45 -28.18 10.03 25.99
C GLY A 45 -27.73 10.68 24.66
N ALA A 46 -26.75 11.58 24.74
CA ALA A 46 -26.16 12.22 23.57
C ALA A 46 -25.29 11.24 22.75
N ILE A 47 -25.38 11.29 21.42
CA ILE A 47 -24.50 10.54 20.51
C ILE A 47 -23.52 11.48 19.82
N LEU A 48 -22.31 11.01 19.57
CA LEU A 48 -21.34 11.73 18.75
C LEU A 48 -21.64 11.45 17.28
N GLU A 49 -21.82 12.48 16.47
CA GLU A 49 -22.08 12.36 15.02
C GLU A 49 -21.16 13.27 14.21
N ILE A 50 -20.89 12.85 12.97
CA ILE A 50 -20.13 13.63 11.99
C ILE A 50 -21.13 14.22 10.99
N ARG A 51 -21.18 15.55 10.89
CA ARG A 51 -21.99 16.27 9.90
C ARG A 51 -21.12 16.93 8.87
N GLU A 52 -21.38 16.65 7.60
CA GLU A 52 -20.76 17.38 6.50
C GLU A 52 -21.30 18.81 6.44
N THR A 53 -20.39 19.77 6.38
CA THR A 53 -20.69 21.19 6.17
C THR A 53 -20.53 21.50 4.68
N LEU A 54 -21.62 21.90 4.04
CA LEU A 54 -21.60 22.22 2.62
C LEU A 54 -20.81 23.53 2.37
N PRO A 55 -20.04 23.63 1.27
CA PRO A 55 -19.33 24.87 0.94
C PRO A 55 -20.25 26.10 0.89
N SER A 56 -21.49 25.93 0.42
CA SER A 56 -22.49 27.00 0.34
C SER A 56 -22.91 27.57 1.69
N SER A 57 -22.85 26.79 2.79
CA SER A 57 -23.20 27.30 4.12
C SER A 57 -22.09 28.16 4.72
N LEU A 58 -20.90 28.18 4.11
CA LEU A 58 -19.77 29.00 4.56
C LEU A 58 -19.82 30.43 4.01
N LEU A 59 -20.71 30.73 3.07
CA LEU A 59 -20.77 32.06 2.43
C LEU A 59 -20.83 33.24 3.43
N PRO A 60 -21.60 33.19 4.53
CA PRO A 60 -21.58 34.26 5.53
C PRO A 60 -20.23 34.37 6.26
N GLU A 61 -19.64 33.23 6.64
CA GLU A 61 -18.32 33.21 7.31
C GLU A 61 -17.20 33.71 6.36
N LEU A 62 -17.37 33.54 5.04
CA LEU A 62 -16.42 33.98 4.02
C LEU A 62 -16.47 35.48 3.72
N GLU A 63 -17.42 36.24 4.28
CA GLU A 63 -17.39 37.71 4.21
C GLU A 63 -16.14 38.25 4.94
N ASP A 64 -15.73 37.57 6.02
CA ASP A 64 -14.52 37.90 6.81
C ASP A 64 -13.25 37.21 6.29
N ARG A 65 -13.22 36.76 5.03
CA ARG A 65 -12.10 35.97 4.46
C ARG A 65 -10.73 36.66 4.50
N ASP A 66 -10.70 37.99 4.46
CA ASP A 66 -9.45 38.75 4.43
C ASP A 66 -9.01 39.20 5.84
N ARG A 67 -9.78 38.85 6.89
CA ARG A 67 -9.51 39.19 8.30
C ARG A 67 -8.11 38.79 8.73
N LEU A 68 -7.68 37.56 8.42
CA LEU A 68 -6.36 37.09 8.83
C LEU A 68 -5.25 37.94 8.20
N SER A 69 -5.35 38.25 6.91
CA SER A 69 -4.37 39.08 6.21
C SER A 69 -4.36 40.54 6.67
N GLU A 70 -5.50 41.07 7.11
CA GLU A 70 -5.63 42.46 7.55
C GLU A 70 -5.20 42.69 9.01
N THR A 71 -5.45 41.70 9.88
CA THR A 71 -5.24 41.82 11.33
C THR A 71 -3.83 41.42 11.79
N LEU A 72 -3.09 40.66 10.98
CA LEU A 72 -1.77 40.16 11.37
C LEU A 72 -0.64 41.13 11.09
N HIS A 73 -0.07 41.67 12.17
CA HIS A 73 1.21 42.38 12.15
C HIS A 73 2.37 41.38 12.20
N PHE A 74 2.77 40.84 11.05
CA PHE A 74 3.89 39.90 10.94
C PHE A 74 5.26 40.52 11.32
N GLU A 75 5.35 41.84 11.39
CA GLU A 75 6.58 42.59 11.70
C GLU A 75 7.09 42.32 13.13
N ASP A 76 6.19 42.07 14.08
CA ASP A 76 6.55 41.84 15.49
C ASP A 76 6.95 40.39 15.77
N ALA A 77 6.61 39.45 14.87
CA ALA A 77 6.77 38.02 15.08
C ALA A 77 7.82 37.39 14.15
N ALA A 78 8.00 37.91 12.93
CA ALA A 78 8.97 37.39 11.96
C ALA A 78 10.40 37.88 12.28
N GLY A 79 11.38 36.99 12.18
CA GLY A 79 12.78 37.34 12.43
C GLY A 79 13.47 38.02 11.23
N SER A 80 12.86 37.96 10.05
CA SER A 80 13.44 38.45 8.79
C SER A 80 12.39 39.04 7.85
N ARG A 81 12.79 40.07 7.07
CA ARG A 81 11.95 40.68 6.03
C ARG A 81 11.51 39.71 4.92
N ASN A 82 12.32 38.69 4.63
CA ASN A 82 11.95 37.65 3.66
C ASN A 82 10.87 36.71 4.23
N GLU A 83 10.97 36.41 5.52
CA GLU A 83 9.99 35.59 6.23
C GLU A 83 8.64 36.31 6.33
N GLU A 84 8.67 37.59 6.65
CA GLU A 84 7.49 38.47 6.63
C GLU A 84 6.81 38.48 5.25
N TYR A 85 7.58 38.61 4.17
CA TYR A 85 7.05 38.54 2.81
C TYR A 85 6.39 37.19 2.51
N ASN A 86 7.04 36.07 2.91
CA ASN A 86 6.51 34.73 2.71
C ASN A 86 5.22 34.49 3.52
N LEU A 87 5.18 34.94 4.77
CA LEU A 87 4.00 34.84 5.63
C LEU A 87 2.83 35.65 5.08
N ARG A 88 3.09 36.88 4.60
CA ARG A 88 2.07 37.69 3.91
C ARG A 88 1.57 37.01 2.65
N ALA A 89 2.44 36.39 1.85
CA ALA A 89 2.02 35.64 0.66
C ALA A 89 1.15 34.43 1.03
N LEU A 90 1.50 33.69 2.08
CA LEU A 90 0.70 32.57 2.59
C LEU A 90 -0.65 33.03 3.14
N ALA A 91 -0.67 34.11 3.92
CA ALA A 91 -1.91 34.68 4.45
C ALA A 91 -2.79 35.23 3.32
N ALA A 92 -2.21 35.87 2.30
CA ALA A 92 -2.95 36.33 1.14
C ALA A 92 -3.58 35.17 0.36
N GLU A 93 -2.91 34.02 0.23
CA GLU A 93 -3.37 32.85 -0.55
C GLU A 93 -4.33 31.92 0.23
N PHE A 94 -4.07 31.72 1.52
CA PHE A 94 -4.73 30.71 2.35
C PHE A 94 -5.50 31.28 3.56
N GLY A 95 -5.31 32.57 3.88
CA GLY A 95 -5.83 33.17 5.11
C GLY A 95 -7.35 33.17 5.24
N TRP A 96 -8.08 33.06 4.13
CA TRP A 96 -9.52 32.84 4.12
C TRP A 96 -9.96 31.59 4.88
N MET A 97 -9.10 30.57 5.01
CA MET A 97 -9.43 29.38 5.79
C MET A 97 -9.50 29.67 7.30
N ASN A 98 -9.09 30.85 7.77
CA ASN A 98 -9.25 31.24 9.16
C ASN A 98 -10.73 31.31 9.57
N CYS A 99 -11.63 31.63 8.64
CA CYS A 99 -13.08 31.56 8.84
C CYS A 99 -13.54 30.15 9.23
N LEU A 100 -12.78 29.12 8.86
CA LEU A 100 -13.10 27.74 9.21
C LEU A 100 -12.77 27.41 10.66
N ARG A 101 -12.06 28.25 11.43
CA ARG A 101 -11.84 27.99 12.86
C ARG A 101 -13.16 27.98 13.63
N SER A 102 -13.33 26.99 14.49
CA SER A 102 -14.30 27.00 15.56
C SER A 102 -13.68 27.56 16.82
N ASN A 103 -14.22 28.68 17.32
CA ASN A 103 -13.77 29.24 18.60
C ASN A 103 -14.61 28.75 19.79
N SER A 104 -15.85 28.31 19.57
CA SER A 104 -16.73 27.71 20.60
C SER A 104 -16.52 26.20 20.74
N VAL A 105 -16.59 25.70 21.98
CA VAL A 105 -16.53 24.27 22.32
C VAL A 105 -17.90 23.80 22.74
N GLN A 106 -18.42 22.77 22.06
CA GLN A 106 -19.69 22.18 22.43
C GLN A 106 -19.57 21.45 23.78
N LYS A 107 -20.23 21.95 24.82
CA LYS A 107 -20.26 21.30 26.15
C LYS A 107 -21.48 20.40 26.33
N SER A 108 -22.62 20.75 25.76
CA SER A 108 -23.89 20.04 25.88
C SER A 108 -24.58 19.91 24.51
N VAL A 109 -25.57 19.02 24.41
CA VAL A 109 -26.41 18.84 23.22
C VAL A 109 -27.18 20.12 22.86
N GLU A 110 -27.46 20.96 23.86
CA GLU A 110 -28.21 22.22 23.69
C GLU A 110 -27.39 23.35 23.05
N ASP A 111 -26.06 23.18 22.96
CA ASP A 111 -25.19 24.13 22.30
C ASP A 111 -25.22 23.90 20.78
N ASN A 112 -25.96 24.78 20.08
CA ASN A 112 -26.15 24.72 18.64
C ASN A 112 -24.98 25.31 17.84
N GLU A 113 -24.17 26.19 18.44
CA GLU A 113 -23.10 26.92 17.76
C GLU A 113 -21.73 26.25 17.96
N GLY A 114 -21.52 25.61 19.11
CA GLY A 114 -20.33 24.84 19.42
C GLY A 114 -20.19 23.56 18.60
N ARG A 115 -18.94 23.11 18.44
CA ARG A 115 -18.61 21.77 17.96
C ARG A 115 -17.50 21.16 18.82
N LYS A 116 -17.35 19.84 18.79
CA LYS A 116 -16.26 19.14 19.48
C LYS A 116 -14.95 19.23 18.69
N LEU A 117 -15.03 18.96 17.38
CA LEU A 117 -13.90 19.03 16.46
C LEU A 117 -14.41 19.42 15.07
N ARG A 118 -13.61 20.16 14.31
CA ARG A 118 -13.76 20.34 12.87
C ARG A 118 -12.67 19.57 12.15
N TRP A 119 -13.09 18.64 11.30
CA TRP A 119 -12.24 17.85 10.43
C TRP A 119 -12.36 18.35 9.00
N ILE A 120 -11.24 18.72 8.40
CA ILE A 120 -11.16 19.16 7.02
C ILE A 120 -10.36 18.12 6.24
N HIS A 121 -10.91 17.63 5.13
CA HIS A 121 -10.21 16.70 4.26
C HIS A 121 -9.89 17.38 2.93
N ILE A 122 -8.62 17.37 2.51
CA ILE A 122 -8.11 18.01 1.28
C ILE A 122 -7.39 17.01 0.37
N SER A 123 -7.53 17.14 -0.95
CA SER A 123 -6.81 16.28 -1.88
C SER A 123 -5.31 16.56 -1.81
N SER A 124 -4.48 15.53 -1.66
CA SER A 124 -3.02 15.61 -1.47
C SER A 124 -2.24 16.00 -2.75
N LYS A 125 -2.59 17.13 -3.36
CA LYS A 125 -2.01 17.58 -4.63
C LYS A 125 -0.64 18.25 -4.50
N TYR A 126 -0.47 19.12 -3.49
CA TYR A 126 0.76 19.89 -3.28
C TYR A 126 1.12 19.91 -1.78
N SER A 127 2.40 19.79 -1.45
CA SER A 127 2.90 19.87 -0.06
C SER A 127 2.70 21.27 0.54
N ASP A 128 2.71 22.32 -0.29
CA ASP A 128 2.48 23.71 0.13
C ASP A 128 1.14 23.92 0.85
N TYR A 129 0.16 23.04 0.62
CA TYR A 129 -1.11 23.08 1.35
C TYR A 129 -0.92 22.90 2.85
N LEU A 130 0.10 22.16 3.29
CA LEU A 130 0.41 21.99 4.71
C LEU A 130 0.76 23.33 5.36
N ARG A 131 1.62 24.12 4.72
CA ARG A 131 2.00 25.47 5.18
C ARG A 131 0.79 26.39 5.24
N GLY A 132 0.00 26.40 4.16
CA GLY A 132 -1.20 27.22 4.05
C GLY A 132 -2.23 26.91 5.13
N CYS A 133 -2.51 25.61 5.35
CA CYS A 133 -3.44 25.17 6.38
C CYS A 133 -2.93 25.47 7.80
N LEU A 134 -1.64 25.28 8.08
CA LEU A 134 -1.06 25.60 9.39
C LEU A 134 -1.20 27.09 9.69
N VAL A 135 -0.77 27.95 8.77
CA VAL A 135 -0.87 29.42 8.95
C VAL A 135 -2.32 29.86 9.10
N ALA A 136 -3.22 29.36 8.26
CA ALA A 136 -4.59 29.86 8.22
C ALA A 136 -5.45 29.40 9.41
N LEU A 137 -5.24 28.19 9.93
CA LEU A 137 -6.05 27.60 10.99
C LEU A 137 -5.47 27.78 12.40
N SER A 138 -4.21 28.20 12.51
CA SER A 138 -3.57 28.52 13.80
C SER A 138 -4.20 29.74 14.47
N ASP A 139 -4.14 29.75 15.81
CA ASP A 139 -4.62 30.87 16.62
C ASP A 139 -3.50 31.88 16.87
N TRP A 140 -3.47 32.91 16.04
CA TRP A 140 -2.48 33.98 16.15
C TRP A 140 -2.73 34.93 17.34
N THR A 141 -3.88 34.84 18.01
CA THR A 141 -4.15 35.69 19.19
C THR A 141 -3.47 35.20 20.46
N LYS A 142 -3.13 33.90 20.53
CA LYS A 142 -2.53 33.28 21.70
C LYS A 142 -1.02 33.43 21.70
N ASN A 143 -0.33 32.73 20.80
CA ASN A 143 1.14 32.72 20.72
C ASN A 143 1.61 32.72 19.24
N PRO A 144 1.75 33.91 18.62
CA PRO A 144 2.38 34.05 17.30
C PRO A 144 3.76 33.37 17.14
N PRO A 145 4.71 33.47 18.09
CA PRO A 145 6.04 32.88 17.89
C PRO A 145 6.01 31.35 17.86
N ASP A 146 5.10 30.72 18.62
CA ASP A 146 4.92 29.28 18.60
C ASP A 146 4.39 28.80 17.23
N THR A 147 3.53 29.59 16.59
CA THR A 147 3.02 29.29 15.23
C THR A 147 4.13 29.39 14.18
N ILE A 148 5.03 30.35 14.32
CA ILE A 148 6.19 30.50 13.42
C ILE A 148 7.19 29.36 13.64
N ALA A 149 7.49 29.02 14.90
CA ALA A 149 8.33 27.88 15.23
C ALA A 149 7.73 26.57 14.68
N ALA A 150 6.41 26.40 14.79
CA ALA A 150 5.70 25.27 14.19
C ALA A 150 5.84 25.21 12.67
N LEU A 151 5.82 26.37 12.00
CA LEU A 151 6.01 26.47 10.56
C LEU A 151 7.44 26.09 10.14
N HIS A 152 8.46 26.54 10.87
CA HIS A 152 9.85 26.14 10.62
C HIS A 152 10.04 24.64 10.83
N GLN A 153 9.44 24.11 11.89
CA GLN A 153 9.52 22.68 12.18
C GLN A 153 8.74 21.85 11.14
N LEU A 154 7.63 22.37 10.61
CA LEU A 154 6.89 21.77 9.51
C LEU A 154 7.78 21.67 8.27
N ASP A 155 8.49 22.74 7.93
CA ASP A 155 9.40 22.78 6.79
C ASP A 155 10.55 21.79 6.93
N HIS A 156 11.12 21.72 8.13
CA HIS A 156 12.14 20.74 8.45
C HIS A 156 11.58 19.31 8.33
N ALA A 157 10.38 19.05 8.85
CA ALA A 157 9.72 17.75 8.80
C ALA A 157 9.42 17.32 7.35
N VAL A 158 8.93 18.24 6.52
CA VAL A 158 8.68 18.01 5.09
C VAL A 158 10.00 17.68 4.40
N TYR A 159 11.02 18.52 4.54
CA TYR A 159 12.32 18.31 3.89
C TYR A 159 13.00 17.00 4.33
N GLN A 160 12.95 16.67 5.63
CA GLN A 160 13.58 15.48 6.18
C GLN A 160 12.91 14.18 5.71
N ASN A 161 11.59 14.19 5.52
CA ASN A 161 10.81 12.99 5.23
C ASN A 161 10.38 12.88 3.76
N GLU A 162 10.58 13.91 2.94
CA GLU A 162 10.33 13.86 1.50
C GLU A 162 11.30 12.89 0.82
N ARG A 163 10.76 12.04 -0.03
CA ARG A 163 11.46 11.02 -0.81
C ARG A 163 11.06 11.14 -2.27
N PHE A 164 11.98 10.72 -3.13
CA PHE A 164 11.81 10.80 -4.59
C PHE A 164 11.75 9.39 -5.17
N SER A 165 10.78 9.17 -6.05
CA SER A 165 10.68 7.95 -6.85
C SER A 165 10.53 8.29 -8.33
N LYS A 166 10.60 7.27 -9.19
CA LYS A 166 10.21 7.38 -10.61
C LYS A 166 8.76 7.85 -10.81
N HIS A 167 7.96 7.74 -9.75
CA HIS A 167 6.54 7.98 -9.70
C HIS A 167 6.17 9.27 -8.97
N GLY A 168 7.12 10.19 -8.77
CA GLY A 168 6.90 11.46 -8.08
C GLY A 168 7.42 11.45 -6.65
N ARG A 169 7.01 12.48 -5.91
CA ARG A 169 7.46 12.73 -4.54
C ARG A 169 6.51 12.03 -3.56
N TYR A 170 7.02 11.68 -2.39
CA TYR A 170 6.22 11.03 -1.35
C TYR A 170 6.86 11.22 0.02
N PHE A 171 6.11 11.03 1.10
CA PHE A 171 6.67 11.09 2.45
C PHE A 171 6.98 9.69 2.97
N ALA A 172 8.16 9.52 3.58
CA ALA A 172 8.38 8.39 4.47
C ALA A 172 7.33 8.40 5.61
N PRO A 173 7.01 7.25 6.22
CA PRO A 173 6.14 7.22 7.40
C PRO A 173 6.79 7.96 8.58
N PHE A 174 6.08 8.89 9.19
CA PHE A 174 6.53 9.56 10.42
C PHE A 174 5.36 10.16 11.22
N ALA A 175 5.61 10.45 12.49
CA ALA A 175 4.75 11.26 13.35
C ALA A 175 5.64 12.22 14.14
N GLN A 176 5.46 13.53 13.96
CA GLN A 176 6.33 14.54 14.52
C GLN A 176 5.54 15.73 15.08
N LYS A 177 5.82 16.11 16.32
CA LYS A 177 5.34 17.37 16.92
C LYS A 177 6.03 18.55 16.23
N LEU A 178 5.26 19.60 15.98
CA LEU A 178 5.77 20.82 15.36
C LEU A 178 6.27 21.85 16.39
N VAL A 179 5.89 21.69 17.65
CA VAL A 179 6.33 22.56 18.74
C VAL A 179 6.93 21.71 19.87
N ASP A 180 8.17 22.01 20.24
CA ASP A 180 8.90 21.40 21.36
C ASP A 180 8.71 22.23 22.64
N ARG A 181 7.49 22.24 23.18
CA ARG A 181 7.23 22.82 24.52
C ARG A 181 7.05 21.71 25.55
N ARG A 182 7.69 21.86 26.71
CA ARG A 182 7.39 21.01 27.88
C ARG A 182 5.92 21.23 28.30
N PRO A 183 5.19 20.19 28.73
CA PRO A 183 3.78 20.29 29.14
C PRO A 183 3.64 21.00 30.51
N ASP A 184 4.13 22.23 30.59
CA ASP A 184 4.05 23.09 31.76
C ASP A 184 2.86 24.06 31.68
N SER A 185 2.15 24.13 30.55
CA SER A 185 0.87 24.85 30.46
C SER A 185 -0.24 24.03 31.11
N GLU A 186 -0.93 24.62 32.08
CA GLU A 186 -2.15 24.07 32.70
C GLU A 186 -3.30 23.90 31.70
N ASP A 187 -3.19 24.53 30.53
CA ASP A 187 -4.07 24.35 29.40
C ASP A 187 -3.69 23.06 28.65
N GLY A 188 -4.54 22.03 28.77
CA GLY A 188 -4.41 20.75 28.04
C GLY A 188 -4.60 20.86 26.52
N GLU A 189 -4.10 21.93 25.89
CA GLU A 189 -4.17 22.13 24.45
C GLU A 189 -3.23 21.17 23.72
N GLU A 190 -3.82 20.33 22.86
CA GLU A 190 -3.06 19.42 22.00
C GLU A 190 -2.22 20.24 21.01
N MET A 191 -0.89 20.03 21.05
CA MET A 191 0.09 20.76 20.26
C MET A 191 0.04 20.35 18.77
N PRO A 192 0.41 21.26 17.85
CA PRO A 192 0.40 20.98 16.43
C PRO A 192 1.36 19.83 16.07
N MET A 193 0.92 18.96 15.17
CA MET A 193 1.62 17.72 14.80
C MET A 193 1.41 17.42 13.32
N LEU A 194 2.45 16.92 12.65
CA LEU A 194 2.35 16.36 11.31
C LEU A 194 2.61 14.85 11.36
N LEU A 195 1.72 14.10 10.71
CA LEU A 195 1.87 12.66 10.51
C LEU A 195 1.75 12.35 9.02
N SER A 196 2.51 11.36 8.58
CA SER A 196 2.37 10.73 7.27
C SER A 196 2.34 9.23 7.45
N VAL A 197 1.30 8.57 6.95
CA VAL A 197 1.15 7.11 7.00
C VAL A 197 0.86 6.55 5.60
N PRO A 198 1.60 5.53 5.15
CA PRO A 198 1.21 4.77 3.96
C PRO A 198 0.02 3.90 4.33
N PHE A 199 -1.01 3.88 3.48
CA PHE A 199 -2.12 2.95 3.61
C PHE A 199 -2.36 2.24 2.29
N MET A 200 -2.91 1.04 2.35
CA MET A 200 -3.28 0.30 1.15
C MET A 200 -4.70 0.65 0.75
N ASP A 201 -4.98 0.68 -0.55
CA ASP A 201 -6.31 0.95 -1.08
C ASP A 201 -6.59 0.10 -2.33
N TRP A 202 -7.81 -0.38 -2.49
CA TRP A 202 -8.21 -1.12 -3.68
C TRP A 202 -8.44 -0.14 -4.83
N THR A 203 -7.96 -0.50 -6.03
CA THR A 203 -8.28 0.22 -7.28
C THR A 203 -9.22 -0.62 -8.13
N VAL A 204 -10.01 0.07 -8.95
CA VAL A 204 -10.94 -0.52 -9.91
C VAL A 204 -10.45 -0.19 -11.33
N GLN A 205 -10.82 -0.98 -12.34
CA GLN A 205 -10.44 -0.74 -13.75
C GLN A 205 -10.65 0.73 -14.15
N GLY A 206 -9.59 1.36 -14.65
CA GLY A 206 -9.56 2.76 -15.05
C GLY A 206 -8.12 3.30 -15.06
N PRO A 207 -7.88 4.49 -15.66
CA PRO A 207 -6.59 5.14 -15.51
C PRO A 207 -6.34 5.36 -14.01
N PRO A 208 -5.20 4.90 -13.47
CA PRO A 208 -4.85 5.21 -12.08
C PRO A 208 -4.86 6.73 -11.91
N PRO A 209 -5.26 7.25 -10.72
CA PRO A 209 -5.17 8.68 -10.48
C PRO A 209 -3.73 9.14 -10.76
N PRO A 210 -3.56 10.35 -11.31
CA PRO A 210 -2.23 10.89 -11.56
C PRO A 210 -1.41 10.86 -10.27
N LEU A 211 -0.12 10.59 -10.44
CA LEU A 211 0.80 10.31 -9.35
C LEU A 211 0.86 11.39 -8.26
N ARG A 212 1.29 10.94 -7.08
CA ARG A 212 1.37 11.74 -5.85
C ARG A 212 2.25 12.96 -6.07
N PHE A 213 1.77 14.10 -5.57
CA PHE A 213 2.31 15.44 -5.78
C PHE A 213 2.51 15.74 -7.25
N GLN A 214 1.48 16.29 -7.89
CA GLN A 214 1.72 16.95 -9.16
C GLN A 214 2.61 18.15 -8.84
N VAL A 215 3.67 18.35 -9.62
CA VAL A 215 4.32 19.66 -9.59
C VAL A 215 3.31 20.63 -10.20
N ASP A 216 3.17 21.82 -9.60
CA ASP A 216 2.24 22.83 -10.12
C ASP A 216 2.57 23.02 -11.61
N PRO A 217 1.60 22.88 -12.54
CA PRO A 217 1.86 23.10 -13.95
C PRO A 217 2.49 24.48 -14.22
N ARG A 218 2.24 25.46 -13.34
CA ARG A 218 2.85 26.80 -13.37
C ARG A 218 4.36 26.78 -13.10
N GLU A 219 4.87 25.77 -12.41
CA GLU A 219 6.31 25.55 -12.15
C GLU A 219 7.00 24.74 -13.26
N GLY A 220 6.26 24.28 -14.28
CA GLY A 220 6.82 23.77 -15.53
C GLY A 220 7.23 22.29 -15.55
N TYR A 221 6.92 21.50 -14.52
CA TYR A 221 7.26 20.07 -14.48
C TYR A 221 6.00 19.18 -14.51
N GLN A 222 5.99 18.15 -15.36
CA GLN A 222 4.93 17.13 -15.38
C GLN A 222 5.41 15.85 -14.68
N SER A 223 4.73 15.45 -13.59
CA SER A 223 4.93 14.13 -12.98
C SER A 223 4.48 13.02 -13.95
N SER A 224 5.16 11.86 -13.92
CA SER A 224 4.78 10.71 -14.74
C SER A 224 3.34 10.27 -14.39
N LYS A 225 2.57 9.74 -15.34
CA LYS A 225 1.16 9.34 -15.11
C LYS A 225 0.99 7.85 -14.72
N SER A 226 2.08 7.12 -14.53
CA SER A 226 2.05 5.65 -14.38
C SER A 226 2.03 5.20 -12.93
N SER A 227 1.16 4.25 -12.58
CA SER A 227 1.04 3.64 -11.24
C SER A 227 2.34 3.03 -10.72
N SER A 228 2.51 3.02 -9.39
CA SER A 228 3.72 2.60 -8.69
C SER A 228 4.09 1.13 -8.89
N HIS A 229 3.18 0.18 -8.77
CA HIS A 229 3.41 -1.24 -9.11
C HIS A 229 2.08 -1.95 -9.43
N LEU A 230 2.07 -2.84 -10.42
CA LEU A 230 0.92 -3.71 -10.69
C LEU A 230 1.05 -4.98 -9.85
N ILE A 231 0.19 -5.17 -8.85
CA ILE A 231 0.01 -6.48 -8.20
C ILE A 231 -0.69 -7.38 -9.22
N ARG A 232 0.09 -8.19 -9.94
CA ARG A 232 -0.44 -9.04 -11.01
C ARG A 232 -1.01 -10.36 -10.45
N SER A 233 -0.48 -10.94 -9.37
CA SER A 233 -0.77 -12.35 -9.04
C SER A 233 -2.06 -12.56 -8.24
N VAL A 234 -2.25 -11.84 -7.12
CA VAL A 234 -3.43 -11.97 -6.25
C VAL A 234 -4.72 -11.67 -7.01
N LEU A 235 -4.65 -10.73 -7.94
CA LEU A 235 -5.82 -10.30 -8.70
C LEU A 235 -6.04 -11.22 -9.90
N GLN A 236 -4.99 -11.63 -10.62
CA GLN A 236 -5.08 -12.64 -11.69
C GLN A 236 -5.64 -13.98 -11.22
N HIS A 237 -5.33 -14.40 -9.98
CA HIS A 237 -5.91 -15.59 -9.39
C HIS A 237 -7.42 -15.61 -9.47
N PHE A 238 -8.00 -14.48 -9.10
CA PHE A 238 -9.42 -14.41 -9.04
C PHE A 238 -9.99 -14.49 -10.43
N TYR A 239 -9.30 -14.42 -11.58
CA TYR A 239 -9.91 -14.34 -12.92
C TYR A 239 -9.90 -15.63 -13.78
N ARG A 240 -11.01 -15.94 -14.48
CA ARG A 240 -11.09 -16.97 -15.54
C ARG A 240 -10.17 -16.58 -16.70
N LEU A 241 -9.21 -17.45 -17.02
CA LEU A 241 -8.29 -17.30 -18.16
C LEU A 241 -8.56 -18.32 -19.29
N GLU A 242 -9.66 -19.08 -19.20
CA GLU A 242 -9.93 -20.23 -20.07
C GLU A 242 -10.73 -19.90 -21.33
N ASP A 243 -11.45 -18.76 -21.35
CA ASP A 243 -12.41 -18.46 -22.42
C ASP A 243 -11.86 -17.44 -23.43
N THR A 244 -11.81 -17.83 -24.70
CA THR A 244 -11.32 -16.99 -25.81
C THR A 244 -12.37 -15.97 -26.28
N GLU A 245 -13.65 -16.16 -25.93
CA GLU A 245 -14.72 -15.25 -26.32
C GLU A 245 -14.64 -13.87 -25.63
N ASP A 246 -13.96 -13.79 -24.47
CA ASP A 246 -13.76 -12.54 -23.69
C ASP A 246 -12.49 -11.75 -24.11
N ARG A 247 -11.88 -12.06 -25.28
CA ARG A 247 -10.72 -11.33 -25.82
C ARG A 247 -11.15 -10.07 -26.58
N GLU A 248 -10.48 -8.96 -26.32
CA GLU A 248 -10.67 -7.73 -27.09
C GLU A 248 -10.08 -7.91 -28.49
N SER A 249 -10.78 -7.45 -29.53
CA SER A 249 -10.42 -7.73 -30.92
C SER A 249 -9.09 -7.13 -31.38
N GLN A 250 -8.49 -6.21 -30.61
CA GLN A 250 -7.25 -5.51 -30.97
C GLN A 250 -6.07 -5.69 -30.01
N GLN A 251 -6.15 -6.51 -28.95
CA GLN A 251 -4.99 -6.73 -28.06
C GLN A 251 -4.99 -8.10 -27.35
N VAL A 252 -3.78 -8.57 -27.04
CA VAL A 252 -3.42 -9.89 -26.48
C VAL A 252 -3.79 -10.05 -24.98
N PHE A 253 -4.66 -9.19 -24.42
CA PHE A 253 -5.05 -9.25 -23.00
C PHE A 253 -6.56 -9.48 -22.83
N THR A 254 -6.91 -10.46 -21.98
CA THR A 254 -8.29 -10.88 -21.67
C THR A 254 -8.95 -9.94 -20.66
N LYS A 255 -10.24 -9.61 -20.84
CA LYS A 255 -11.05 -8.94 -19.81
C LYS A 255 -11.32 -9.92 -18.65
N HIS A 256 -10.77 -9.57 -17.50
CA HIS A 256 -10.70 -10.38 -16.29
C HIS A 256 -12.08 -10.55 -15.59
N LYS A 257 -12.66 -11.77 -15.55
CA LYS A 257 -13.90 -12.13 -14.78
C LYS A 257 -13.61 -13.12 -13.66
N PRO A 258 -14.04 -12.90 -12.39
CA PRO A 258 -13.50 -13.72 -11.33
C PRO A 258 -14.12 -15.12 -11.10
N TRP A 259 -13.28 -16.12 -10.81
CA TRP A 259 -13.53 -17.33 -10.03
C TRP A 259 -14.02 -16.94 -8.64
N LEU A 260 -15.34 -16.86 -8.50
CA LEU A 260 -15.98 -17.03 -7.21
C LEU A 260 -16.98 -18.18 -7.35
N THR A 261 -16.77 -19.20 -6.53
CA THR A 261 -17.74 -20.28 -6.32
C THR A 261 -18.97 -19.79 -5.57
N ASP A 262 -18.89 -18.63 -4.90
CA ASP A 262 -19.97 -18.02 -4.14
C ASP A 262 -20.59 -16.81 -4.87
N ARG A 263 -21.77 -17.06 -5.46
CA ARG A 263 -22.60 -16.04 -6.14
C ARG A 263 -23.01 -14.90 -5.20
N SER A 264 -23.15 -15.15 -3.89
CA SER A 264 -23.56 -14.13 -2.93
C SER A 264 -22.45 -13.10 -2.69
N LEU A 265 -21.21 -13.58 -2.61
CA LEU A 265 -20.02 -12.74 -2.51
C LEU A 265 -19.79 -11.95 -3.80
N ASP A 266 -19.96 -12.59 -4.97
CA ASP A 266 -19.85 -11.93 -6.28
C ASP A 266 -20.83 -10.74 -6.39
N LEU A 267 -22.09 -10.94 -6.00
CA LEU A 267 -23.09 -9.88 -5.98
C LEU A 267 -22.75 -8.75 -4.99
N LYS A 268 -22.24 -9.08 -3.80
CA LYS A 268 -21.83 -8.08 -2.80
C LYS A 268 -20.64 -7.24 -3.27
N VAL A 269 -19.60 -7.87 -3.83
CA VAL A 269 -18.41 -7.17 -4.33
C VAL A 269 -18.77 -6.24 -5.49
N ARG A 270 -19.55 -6.72 -6.47
CA ARG A 270 -20.01 -5.88 -7.59
C ARG A 270 -20.93 -4.77 -7.14
N ARG A 271 -21.83 -5.04 -6.18
CA ARG A 271 -22.68 -4.01 -5.57
C ARG A 271 -21.86 -2.89 -4.96
N TRP A 272 -20.71 -3.21 -4.38
CA TRP A 272 -19.90 -2.22 -3.69
C TRP A 272 -18.87 -1.51 -4.55
N TYR A 273 -18.09 -2.25 -5.34
CA TYR A 273 -17.00 -1.69 -6.14
C TYR A 273 -17.42 -1.36 -7.58
N GLY A 274 -18.64 -1.72 -8.01
CA GLY A 274 -19.14 -1.59 -9.37
C GLY A 274 -18.51 -2.60 -10.34
N HIS A 275 -17.17 -2.72 -10.28
CA HIS A 275 -16.38 -3.77 -10.90
C HIS A 275 -15.50 -4.43 -9.85
N TYR A 276 -14.85 -5.52 -10.23
CA TYR A 276 -13.88 -6.14 -9.33
C TYR A 276 -12.67 -5.24 -9.10
N PRO A 277 -12.17 -5.14 -7.85
CA PRO A 277 -10.89 -4.50 -7.62
C PRO A 277 -9.82 -5.24 -8.43
N THR A 278 -8.98 -4.48 -9.13
CA THR A 278 -8.00 -4.99 -10.09
C THR A 278 -6.56 -4.73 -9.71
N SER A 279 -6.30 -3.79 -8.80
CA SER A 279 -4.98 -3.61 -8.19
C SER A 279 -5.09 -3.19 -6.73
N LEU A 280 -4.06 -3.47 -5.96
CA LEU A 280 -3.83 -2.84 -4.67
C LEU A 280 -2.88 -1.67 -4.92
N ASN A 281 -3.27 -0.46 -4.52
CA ASN A 281 -2.41 0.70 -4.55
C ASN A 281 -1.96 1.00 -3.12
N VAL A 282 -0.72 1.41 -2.95
CA VAL A 282 -0.32 2.09 -1.72
C VAL A 282 -0.64 3.55 -1.95
N ASP A 283 -1.41 4.18 -1.06
CA ASP A 283 -1.64 5.63 -0.99
C ASP A 283 -1.07 6.20 0.31
N GLU A 284 -1.03 7.52 0.45
CA GLU A 284 -0.54 8.21 1.64
C GLU A 284 -1.65 9.05 2.26
N LEU A 285 -1.76 8.94 3.58
CA LEU A 285 -2.59 9.81 4.40
C LEU A 285 -1.68 10.72 5.19
N TRP A 286 -1.81 12.03 5.00
CA TRP A 286 -1.19 13.00 5.92
C TRP A 286 -2.24 13.53 6.87
N ILE A 287 -1.83 13.75 8.10
CA ILE A 287 -2.68 14.31 9.14
C ILE A 287 -1.92 15.49 9.73
N LEU A 288 -2.43 16.69 9.50
CA LEU A 288 -1.97 17.91 10.12
C LEU A 288 -2.93 18.26 11.25
N VAL A 289 -2.44 18.12 12.48
CA VAL A 289 -3.13 18.57 13.68
C VAL A 289 -2.72 20.01 13.92
N ILE A 290 -3.71 20.89 14.00
CA ILE A 290 -3.48 22.32 14.28
C ILE A 290 -3.57 22.56 15.79
N ASP A 291 -4.66 22.10 16.39
CA ASP A 291 -4.95 22.17 17.82
C ASP A 291 -5.88 20.99 18.22
N ALA A 292 -6.36 20.98 19.46
CA ALA A 292 -7.29 19.96 19.96
C ALA A 292 -8.63 19.88 19.20
N ARG A 293 -8.96 20.88 18.36
CA ARG A 293 -10.27 21.07 17.72
C ARG A 293 -10.24 21.07 16.21
N HIS A 294 -9.06 21.16 15.59
CA HIS A 294 -8.91 21.27 14.15
C HIS A 294 -7.91 20.24 13.63
N VAL A 295 -8.40 19.36 12.76
CA VAL A 295 -7.58 18.38 12.06
C VAL A 295 -7.78 18.52 10.56
N VAL A 296 -6.67 18.55 9.83
CA VAL A 296 -6.68 18.52 8.37
C VAL A 296 -6.07 17.21 7.90
N THR A 297 -6.79 16.44 7.09
CA THR A 297 -6.27 15.21 6.50
C THR A 297 -6.11 15.33 5.00
N PHE A 298 -5.08 14.69 4.44
CA PHE A 298 -4.74 14.76 3.03
C PHE A 298 -4.65 13.36 2.42
N SER A 299 -5.32 13.11 1.30
CA SER A 299 -5.17 11.88 0.51
C SER A 299 -5.51 12.07 -0.97
N SER A 300 -5.09 11.13 -1.82
CA SER A 300 -5.26 11.26 -3.28
C SER A 300 -6.66 10.87 -3.77
N ASN A 301 -7.44 10.18 -2.94
CA ASN A 301 -8.67 9.46 -3.33
C ASN A 301 -9.98 10.25 -3.21
N GLN A 302 -9.92 11.58 -3.08
CA GLN A 302 -11.10 12.42 -2.87
C GLN A 302 -12.05 12.56 -4.06
N SER A 303 -11.56 12.50 -5.29
CA SER A 303 -12.30 13.03 -6.45
C SER A 303 -12.94 11.97 -7.35
N TRP A 304 -12.55 10.70 -7.23
CA TRP A 304 -12.89 9.68 -8.24
C TRP A 304 -13.56 8.41 -7.71
N LYS A 305 -13.60 8.20 -6.39
CA LYS A 305 -14.31 7.06 -5.80
C LYS A 305 -15.73 7.43 -5.40
N SER A 306 -16.63 6.45 -5.30
CA SER A 306 -17.97 6.71 -4.79
C SER A 306 -17.93 7.05 -3.30
N ARG A 307 -18.80 7.99 -2.88
CA ARG A 307 -19.10 8.24 -1.46
C ARG A 307 -19.96 7.13 -0.87
N TRP A 308 -20.83 6.51 -1.68
CA TRP A 308 -21.66 5.38 -1.26
C TRP A 308 -21.59 4.22 -2.25
N PRO A 309 -21.17 3.01 -1.84
CA PRO A 309 -20.62 2.71 -0.51
C PRO A 309 -19.35 3.51 -0.20
N PRO A 310 -18.92 3.60 1.07
CA PRO A 310 -17.80 4.43 1.49
C PRO A 310 -16.46 3.87 0.98
N LEU A 311 -16.11 4.20 -0.27
CA LEU A 311 -14.85 3.79 -0.90
C LEU A 311 -13.79 4.89 -0.84
N GLN A 312 -14.22 6.15 -0.82
CA GLN A 312 -13.34 7.28 -0.52
C GLN A 312 -12.81 7.16 0.93
N LEU A 313 -11.56 7.56 1.19
CA LEU A 313 -11.00 7.49 2.53
C LEU A 313 -11.82 8.31 3.53
N SER A 314 -12.23 9.53 3.18
CA SER A 314 -13.10 10.34 4.04
C SER A 314 -14.41 9.65 4.37
N ALA A 315 -15.08 9.09 3.37
CA ALA A 315 -16.30 8.33 3.58
C ALA A 315 -16.06 7.09 4.47
N ARG A 316 -14.93 6.39 4.33
CA ARG A 316 -14.56 5.27 5.22
C ARG A 316 -14.36 5.71 6.65
N ILE A 317 -13.62 6.80 6.87
CA ILE A 317 -13.38 7.35 8.20
C ILE A 317 -14.72 7.73 8.84
N MET A 318 -15.56 8.45 8.10
CA MET A 318 -16.85 8.95 8.57
C MET A 318 -17.87 7.83 8.83
N GLU A 319 -18.04 6.91 7.88
CA GLU A 319 -19.13 5.95 7.93
C GLU A 319 -18.75 4.62 8.58
N VAL A 320 -17.47 4.24 8.58
CA VAL A 320 -17.01 2.93 9.07
C VAL A 320 -16.22 3.09 10.36
N SER A 321 -15.07 3.77 10.32
CA SER A 321 -14.15 3.86 11.47
C SER A 321 -14.74 4.58 12.66
N PHE A 322 -15.44 5.68 12.39
CA PHE A 322 -16.05 6.50 13.41
C PHE A 322 -17.11 5.75 14.22
N ARG A 323 -17.77 4.73 13.64
CA ARG A 323 -18.77 3.91 14.37
C ARG A 323 -18.19 3.27 15.62
N GLY A 324 -16.97 2.75 15.53
CA GLY A 324 -16.29 2.12 16.67
C GLY A 324 -16.06 3.11 17.82
N ILE A 325 -15.59 4.31 17.48
CA ILE A 325 -15.33 5.38 18.45
C ILE A 325 -16.63 5.92 19.04
N ARG A 326 -17.65 6.16 18.21
CA ARG A 326 -18.99 6.58 18.65
C ARG A 326 -19.58 5.60 19.65
N ASN A 327 -19.46 4.30 19.41
CA ASN A 327 -19.96 3.25 20.31
C ASN A 327 -19.17 3.21 21.63
N SER A 328 -17.85 3.40 21.58
CA SER A 328 -17.00 3.50 22.77
C SER A 328 -17.35 4.73 23.61
N PHE A 329 -17.61 5.87 22.95
CA PHE A 329 -18.01 7.13 23.59
C PHE A 329 -19.32 6.96 24.39
N LEU A 330 -20.32 6.30 23.80
CA LEU A 330 -21.59 6.00 24.46
C LEU A 330 -21.48 5.05 25.65
N SER A 331 -20.50 4.14 25.61
CA SER A 331 -20.32 3.10 26.62
C SER A 331 -19.45 3.54 27.79
N SER A 332 -18.74 4.66 27.67
CA SER A 332 -17.84 5.18 28.70
C SER A 332 -18.62 5.94 29.78
N PRO A 333 -18.42 5.64 31.08
CA PRO A 333 -19.07 6.35 32.17
C PRO A 333 -18.46 7.74 32.46
N PHE A 334 -17.39 8.13 31.76
CA PHE A 334 -16.71 9.43 31.91
C PHE A 334 -17.04 10.34 30.73
N ASP A 335 -17.16 11.65 31.01
CA ASP A 335 -17.26 12.71 30.00
C ASP A 335 -15.93 12.82 29.23
N GLN A 336 -15.71 11.90 28.28
CA GLN A 336 -14.54 11.95 27.42
C GLN A 336 -14.71 13.09 26.42
N GLU A 337 -13.75 14.00 26.37
CA GLU A 337 -13.70 14.98 25.29
C GLU A 337 -13.21 14.32 23.99
N TYR A 338 -13.94 14.54 22.90
CA TYR A 338 -13.49 14.13 21.57
C TYR A 338 -12.53 15.20 21.01
N THR A 339 -11.23 14.92 21.09
CA THR A 339 -10.16 15.82 20.66
C THR A 339 -9.50 15.35 19.35
N SER A 340 -8.55 16.14 18.84
CA SER A 340 -7.82 15.79 17.62
C SER A 340 -7.03 14.49 17.78
N SER A 341 -6.47 14.17 18.96
CA SER A 341 -5.82 12.88 19.19
C SER A 341 -6.75 11.68 18.99
N THR A 342 -8.01 11.77 19.42
CA THR A 342 -9.01 10.72 19.20
C THR A 342 -9.38 10.63 17.71
N HIS A 343 -9.45 11.78 17.04
CA HIS A 343 -9.73 11.83 15.61
C HIS A 343 -8.57 11.28 14.75
N ILE A 344 -7.31 11.49 15.14
CA ILE A 344 -6.14 10.88 14.48
C ILE A 344 -6.30 9.35 14.48
N VAL A 345 -6.62 8.76 15.64
CA VAL A 345 -6.84 7.30 15.73
C VAL A 345 -8.02 6.86 14.88
N THR A 346 -9.09 7.66 14.81
CA THR A 346 -10.24 7.40 13.93
C THR A 346 -9.82 7.39 12.46
N ALA A 347 -9.02 8.37 12.04
CA ALA A 347 -8.51 8.49 10.67
C ALA A 347 -7.56 7.33 10.31
N LEU A 348 -6.63 6.98 11.21
CA LEU A 348 -5.74 5.83 11.06
C LEU A 348 -6.52 4.52 10.96
N SER A 349 -7.54 4.33 11.81
CA SER A 349 -8.43 3.16 11.73
C SER A 349 -9.13 3.05 10.37
N GLY A 350 -9.52 4.18 9.75
CA GLY A 350 -10.10 4.18 8.39
C GLY A 350 -9.14 3.97 7.24
N ALA A 351 -7.88 4.36 7.42
CA ALA A 351 -6.83 4.14 6.44
C ALA A 351 -6.31 2.69 6.49
N LEU A 352 -6.02 2.19 7.69
CA LEU A 352 -5.41 0.89 7.94
C LEU A 352 -6.44 -0.26 8.03
N GLY A 353 -7.72 0.09 8.23
CA GLY A 353 -8.79 -0.85 8.51
C GLY A 353 -9.04 -1.91 7.44
N MET A 354 -8.67 -1.68 6.18
CA MET A 354 -8.86 -2.68 5.12
C MET A 354 -8.10 -4.00 5.35
N LEU A 355 -7.13 -3.99 6.28
CA LEU A 355 -6.39 -5.17 6.68
C LEU A 355 -7.14 -6.02 7.70
N HIS A 356 -8.03 -5.43 8.48
CA HIS A 356 -8.68 -6.09 9.61
C HIS A 356 -10.02 -6.69 9.23
N ARG A 357 -10.25 -7.96 9.60
CA ARG A 357 -11.55 -8.63 9.45
C ARG A 357 -12.70 -7.89 10.14
N SER A 358 -12.43 -7.22 11.25
CA SER A 358 -13.43 -6.46 12.02
C SER A 358 -13.93 -5.20 11.31
N PHE A 359 -13.16 -4.67 10.37
CA PHE A 359 -13.47 -3.41 9.69
C PHE A 359 -14.58 -3.55 8.66
N TRP A 360 -14.61 -4.69 7.94
CA TRP A 360 -15.64 -5.01 6.96
C TRP A 360 -16.46 -6.22 7.39
N SER A 361 -17.30 -6.06 8.42
CA SER A 361 -18.16 -7.16 8.91
C SER A 361 -18.99 -7.83 7.81
N ASP A 362 -19.37 -7.04 6.79
CA ASP A 362 -20.26 -7.48 5.72
C ASP A 362 -19.48 -7.95 4.46
N ILE A 363 -18.16 -7.70 4.38
CA ILE A 363 -17.24 -8.15 3.31
C ILE A 363 -16.24 -9.17 3.87
N PRO A 364 -16.31 -10.46 3.51
CA PRO A 364 -15.29 -11.44 3.87
C PRO A 364 -14.07 -11.34 2.93
N LEU A 365 -13.45 -10.16 2.83
CA LEU A 365 -12.31 -9.91 1.94
C LEU A 365 -11.28 -9.00 2.59
N CYS A 366 -10.88 -9.30 3.83
CA CYS A 366 -9.63 -8.76 4.34
C CYS A 366 -8.47 -9.23 3.44
N LEU A 367 -7.37 -8.49 3.47
CA LEU A 367 -6.24 -8.77 2.60
C LEU A 367 -5.65 -10.17 2.87
N SER A 368 -5.55 -10.56 4.14
CA SER A 368 -5.06 -11.88 4.58
C SER A 368 -5.89 -13.02 3.99
N ASP A 369 -7.22 -12.97 4.06
CA ASP A 369 -8.10 -14.02 3.53
C ASP A 369 -7.96 -14.15 2.00
N ARG A 370 -7.69 -13.06 1.27
CA ARG A 370 -7.44 -13.12 -0.18
C ARG A 370 -6.15 -13.85 -0.52
N TYR A 371 -5.06 -13.54 0.18
CA TYR A 371 -3.79 -14.25 0.00
C TYR A 371 -3.92 -15.72 0.39
N ALA A 372 -4.62 -16.01 1.49
CA ALA A 372 -4.90 -17.39 1.93
C ALA A 372 -5.67 -18.18 0.87
N SER A 373 -6.74 -17.60 0.32
CA SER A 373 -7.54 -18.23 -0.74
C SER A 373 -6.70 -18.52 -1.98
N TYR A 374 -5.87 -17.56 -2.41
CA TYR A 374 -5.00 -17.74 -3.57
C TYR A 374 -3.95 -18.82 -3.36
N LEU A 375 -3.25 -18.79 -2.22
CA LEU A 375 -2.27 -19.83 -1.89
C LEU A 375 -2.93 -21.21 -1.83
N GLY A 376 -4.16 -21.31 -1.31
CA GLY A 376 -4.95 -22.54 -1.32
C GLY A 376 -5.20 -23.08 -2.75
N HIS A 377 -5.50 -22.20 -3.71
CA HIS A 377 -5.65 -22.61 -5.11
C HIS A 377 -4.31 -22.99 -5.77
N LEU A 378 -3.23 -22.27 -5.51
CA LEU A 378 -1.90 -22.65 -6.00
C LEU A 378 -1.45 -23.98 -5.42
N GLN A 379 -1.75 -24.25 -4.15
CA GLN A 379 -1.52 -25.53 -3.50
C GLN A 379 -2.36 -26.65 -4.16
N TYR A 380 -3.63 -26.40 -4.51
CA TYR A 380 -4.43 -27.35 -5.25
C TYR A 380 -3.82 -27.67 -6.63
N ARG A 381 -3.38 -26.63 -7.37
CA ARG A 381 -2.69 -26.80 -8.66
C ARG A 381 -1.37 -27.57 -8.52
N LEU A 382 -0.64 -27.37 -7.43
CA LEU A 382 0.59 -28.10 -7.12
C LEU A 382 0.34 -29.60 -7.02
N HIS A 383 -0.71 -30.01 -6.29
CA HIS A 383 -1.06 -31.42 -6.14
C HIS A 383 -1.48 -32.09 -7.46
N ARG A 384 -2.09 -31.34 -8.38
CA ARG A 384 -2.57 -31.89 -9.66
C ARG A 384 -1.51 -31.88 -10.76
N SER A 385 -0.74 -30.81 -10.88
CA SER A 385 0.20 -30.62 -11.98
C SER A 385 1.35 -29.66 -11.61
N PRO A 386 2.46 -30.16 -11.04
CA PRO A 386 3.65 -29.35 -10.79
C PRO A 386 4.26 -28.87 -12.12
N SER A 387 4.61 -27.58 -12.20
CA SER A 387 5.18 -26.95 -13.39
C SER A 387 6.08 -25.76 -13.02
N THR A 388 7.00 -25.40 -13.91
CA THR A 388 7.87 -24.22 -13.75
C THR A 388 7.07 -22.92 -13.71
N LYS A 389 5.96 -22.83 -14.46
CA LYS A 389 5.04 -21.70 -14.39
C LYS A 389 4.44 -21.52 -12.99
N LEU A 390 4.07 -22.62 -12.33
CA LEU A 390 3.54 -22.57 -10.96
C LEU A 390 4.57 -22.05 -9.95
N VAL A 391 5.86 -22.37 -10.15
CA VAL A 391 6.95 -21.81 -9.32
C VAL A 391 7.01 -20.29 -9.48
N MET A 392 6.92 -19.79 -10.70
CA MET A 392 6.90 -18.34 -10.96
C MET A 392 5.68 -17.66 -10.35
N ASP A 393 4.49 -18.27 -10.47
CA ASP A 393 3.26 -17.78 -9.84
C ASP A 393 3.43 -17.67 -8.31
N LEU A 394 4.03 -18.68 -7.65
CA LEU A 394 4.28 -18.68 -6.21
C LEU A 394 5.33 -17.66 -5.76
N LEU A 395 6.43 -17.50 -6.53
CA LEU A 395 7.45 -16.47 -6.27
C LEU A 395 6.84 -15.08 -6.33
N GLN A 396 5.96 -14.83 -7.29
CA GLN A 396 5.29 -13.54 -7.41
C GLN A 396 4.39 -13.25 -6.20
N VAL A 397 3.63 -14.25 -5.71
CA VAL A 397 2.84 -14.10 -4.48
C VAL A 397 3.72 -13.79 -3.28
N GLN A 398 4.88 -14.45 -3.19
CA GLN A 398 5.84 -14.21 -2.12
C GLN A 398 6.39 -12.77 -2.15
N GLU A 399 6.76 -12.27 -3.33
CA GLU A 399 7.18 -10.87 -3.50
C GLU A 399 6.07 -9.89 -3.08
N GLU A 400 4.83 -10.14 -3.51
CA GLU A 400 3.68 -9.31 -3.15
C GLU A 400 3.41 -9.33 -1.64
N LEU A 401 3.46 -10.50 -0.99
CA LEU A 401 3.34 -10.64 0.46
C LEU A 401 4.46 -9.88 1.20
N ASN A 402 5.70 -9.95 0.72
CA ASN A 402 6.82 -9.24 1.33
C ASN A 402 6.61 -7.72 1.32
N ILE A 403 6.08 -7.17 0.23
CA ILE A 403 5.77 -5.73 0.13
C ILE A 403 4.68 -5.35 1.14
N VAL A 404 3.61 -6.14 1.23
CA VAL A 404 2.51 -5.89 2.17
C VAL A 404 3.00 -5.95 3.61
N ILE A 405 3.78 -6.98 3.96
CA ILE A 405 4.38 -7.15 5.30
C ILE A 405 5.26 -5.95 5.64
N GLN A 406 6.11 -5.48 4.71
CA GLN A 406 6.97 -4.32 4.93
C GLN A 406 6.15 -3.04 5.18
N VAL A 407 5.07 -2.81 4.42
CA VAL A 407 4.19 -1.66 4.62
C VAL A 407 3.47 -1.75 5.97
N MET A 408 3.03 -2.93 6.38
CA MET A 408 2.36 -3.12 7.67
C MET A 408 3.31 -2.93 8.85
N ASP A 409 4.56 -3.36 8.74
CA ASP A 409 5.58 -3.13 9.76
C ASP A 409 5.79 -1.63 9.99
N GLN A 410 5.91 -0.85 8.90
CA GLN A 410 5.97 0.61 8.94
C GLN A 410 4.74 1.25 9.59
N GLN A 411 3.54 0.74 9.29
CA GLN A 411 2.29 1.21 9.90
C GLN A 411 2.25 0.94 11.40
N MET A 412 2.70 -0.25 11.82
CA MET A 412 2.76 -0.63 13.23
C MET A 412 3.76 0.20 14.02
N GLU A 413 4.97 0.40 13.49
CA GLU A 413 6.00 1.25 14.09
C GLU A 413 5.48 2.69 14.26
N LEU A 414 4.82 3.24 13.24
CA LEU A 414 4.22 4.57 13.31
C LEU A 414 3.15 4.67 14.40
N VAL A 415 2.23 3.70 14.47
CA VAL A 415 1.16 3.70 15.50
C VAL A 415 1.76 3.58 16.91
N GLN A 416 2.83 2.79 17.09
CA GLN A 416 3.55 2.69 18.36
C GLN A 416 4.23 4.01 18.74
N ASN A 417 4.94 4.63 17.80
CA ASN A 417 5.59 5.93 18.00
C ASN A 417 4.57 7.02 18.31
N LEU A 418 3.42 7.02 17.63
CA LEU A 418 2.32 7.93 17.90
C LEU A 418 1.76 7.73 19.32
N GLN A 419 1.51 6.49 19.75
CA GLN A 419 1.04 6.21 21.10
C GLN A 419 2.01 6.74 22.17
N ALA A 420 3.32 6.53 21.98
CA ALA A 420 4.34 7.07 22.88
C ALA A 420 4.29 8.61 22.92
N THR A 421 4.16 9.23 21.75
CA THR A 421 4.09 10.69 21.58
C THR A 421 2.85 11.32 22.24
N LEU A 422 1.70 10.64 22.12
CA LEU A 422 0.43 11.06 22.73
C LEU A 422 0.41 10.82 24.25
N ARG A 423 0.98 9.70 24.73
CA ARG A 423 1.06 9.40 26.17
C ARG A 423 2.01 10.34 26.91
N SER A 424 3.12 10.72 26.29
CA SER A 424 4.05 11.72 26.86
C SER A 424 3.40 13.09 27.12
N GLY A 425 2.25 13.39 26.50
CA GLY A 425 1.52 14.64 26.71
C GLY A 425 0.43 14.58 27.79
N LYS A 426 0.03 13.40 28.26
CA LYS A 426 -1.00 13.24 29.29
C LYS A 426 -0.36 13.13 30.66
N LYS A 427 -0.60 14.07 31.57
CA LYS A 427 -0.29 13.90 33.00
C LYS A 427 -1.11 12.71 33.53
N GLU A 428 -0.44 11.77 34.19
CA GLU A 428 -1.09 10.62 34.82
C GLU A 428 -2.15 11.14 35.82
N PRO A 429 -3.42 10.70 35.75
CA PRO A 429 -4.41 11.13 36.72
C PRO A 429 -4.00 10.67 38.12
N PRO A 430 -4.22 11.49 39.17
CA PRO A 430 -3.91 11.09 40.54
C PRO A 430 -4.66 9.78 40.89
N PRO A 431 -4.07 8.89 41.71
CA PRO A 431 -4.68 7.61 42.04
C PRO A 431 -6.06 7.83 42.68
N MET A 432 -7.12 7.36 42.01
CA MET A 432 -8.50 7.49 42.47
C MET A 432 -8.72 6.86 43.85
N SER A 433 -9.52 7.54 44.66
CA SER A 433 -9.91 7.10 46.00
C SER A 433 -10.80 5.84 45.95
N PRO A 434 -10.72 4.93 46.95
CA PRO A 434 -11.54 3.71 46.98
C PRO A 434 -13.06 3.97 46.99
N SER A 435 -13.48 5.16 47.42
CA SER A 435 -14.86 5.62 47.48
C SER A 435 -15.49 5.89 46.10
N GLU A 436 -14.71 6.30 45.11
CA GLU A 436 -15.21 6.59 43.76
C GLU A 436 -15.48 5.30 42.96
N ARG A 437 -14.75 4.22 43.25
CA ARG A 437 -14.97 2.89 42.64
C ARG A 437 -16.35 2.30 42.99
N ARG A 438 -16.92 2.66 44.15
CA ARG A 438 -18.18 2.06 44.64
C ARG A 438 -19.45 2.69 44.03
N ARG A 439 -19.35 3.87 43.42
CA ARG A 439 -20.46 4.47 42.64
C ARG A 439 -20.59 3.90 41.22
N GLN A 440 -19.57 3.16 40.73
CA GLN A 440 -19.53 2.64 39.37
C GLN A 440 -20.36 1.35 39.14
N THR A 441 -20.82 0.68 40.21
CA THR A 441 -21.59 -0.57 40.12
C THR A 441 -23.12 -0.38 40.13
N GLY A 442 -23.61 0.83 39.86
CA GLY A 442 -25.04 1.12 39.73
C GLY A 442 -25.59 0.74 38.36
N SER A 443 -26.08 -0.49 38.24
CA SER A 443 -27.05 -1.02 37.26
C SER A 443 -27.31 -0.19 35.97
N ILE A 444 -26.61 -0.54 34.88
CA ILE A 444 -27.16 -0.37 33.53
C ILE A 444 -27.78 -1.71 33.13
N SER A 445 -29.11 -1.70 32.91
CA SER A 445 -29.89 -2.80 32.35
C SER A 445 -29.24 -3.33 31.07
N GLN A 446 -28.67 -4.54 31.12
CA GLN A 446 -28.03 -5.19 29.98
C GLN A 446 -29.02 -5.66 28.89
N ALA A 447 -30.34 -5.47 29.07
CA ALA A 447 -31.37 -6.07 28.25
C ALA A 447 -31.86 -5.20 27.08
N GLU A 448 -31.65 -3.88 27.07
CA GLU A 448 -32.29 -2.98 26.07
C GLU A 448 -31.33 -2.41 24.99
N VAL A 449 -30.04 -2.74 25.03
CA VAL A 449 -29.01 -2.22 24.09
C VAL A 449 -28.62 -3.25 22.99
N ALA A 450 -29.42 -4.30 22.82
CA ALA A 450 -29.12 -5.44 21.95
C ALA A 450 -29.56 -5.27 20.48
N THR A 451 -29.11 -4.21 19.79
CA THR A 451 -29.22 -4.16 18.31
C THR A 451 -27.97 -3.65 17.60
N TYR A 452 -26.92 -3.28 18.32
CA TYR A 452 -25.59 -2.94 17.76
C TYR A 452 -24.46 -3.78 18.38
N ARG A 453 -24.81 -4.79 19.19
CA ARG A 453 -23.88 -5.72 19.86
C ARG A 453 -23.33 -6.75 18.86
N GLN A 454 -22.03 -7.06 19.03
CA GLN A 454 -21.16 -7.92 18.20
C GLN A 454 -20.61 -7.13 17.01
N LEU A 455 -19.39 -6.60 17.06
CA LEU A 455 -18.21 -7.35 16.59
C LEU A 455 -16.86 -6.68 16.97
N SER A 456 -16.80 -5.81 17.99
CA SER A 456 -15.52 -5.32 18.52
C SER A 456 -15.02 -6.28 19.59
N PHE A 457 -14.16 -7.23 19.23
CA PHE A 457 -13.60 -8.26 20.11
C PHE A 457 -12.54 -7.76 21.12
N SER A 458 -12.24 -6.47 21.17
CA SER A 458 -11.22 -5.92 22.05
C SER A 458 -11.83 -5.34 23.33
N HIS A 459 -11.46 -5.91 24.47
CA HIS A 459 -11.81 -5.44 25.83
C HIS A 459 -11.01 -4.19 26.27
N LEU A 460 -10.15 -3.66 25.41
CA LEU A 460 -9.29 -2.51 25.72
C LEU A 460 -10.08 -1.20 25.63
N SER A 461 -9.90 -0.29 26.58
CA SER A 461 -10.56 1.03 26.59
C SER A 461 -9.89 2.06 25.66
N ASP A 462 -8.64 1.83 25.26
CA ASP A 462 -7.84 2.75 24.42
C ASP A 462 -8.00 2.37 22.92
N PRO A 463 -8.64 3.23 22.09
CA PRO A 463 -8.83 2.94 20.67
C PRO A 463 -7.54 2.78 19.88
N ALA A 464 -6.45 3.45 20.31
CA ALA A 464 -5.16 3.31 19.64
C ALA A 464 -4.57 1.92 19.89
N ALA A 465 -4.71 1.41 21.12
CA ALA A 465 -4.25 0.07 21.48
C ALA A 465 -5.04 -1.02 20.75
N GLN A 466 -6.36 -0.83 20.58
CA GLN A 466 -7.19 -1.73 19.77
C GLN A 466 -6.73 -1.79 18.30
N LEU A 467 -6.43 -0.64 17.70
CA LEU A 467 -5.92 -0.58 16.33
C LEU A 467 -4.60 -1.33 16.20
N LEU A 468 -3.67 -1.11 17.14
CA LEU A 468 -2.37 -1.79 17.15
C LEU A 468 -2.50 -3.31 17.31
N GLU A 469 -3.37 -3.78 18.21
CA GLU A 469 -3.62 -5.20 18.42
C GLU A 469 -4.19 -5.86 17.15
N ASN A 470 -5.12 -5.18 16.47
CA ASN A 470 -5.67 -5.68 15.20
C ASN A 470 -4.60 -5.73 14.09
N LEU A 471 -3.70 -4.75 14.02
CA LEU A 471 -2.55 -4.75 13.09
C LEU A 471 -1.57 -5.89 13.38
N GLN A 472 -1.25 -6.13 14.65
CA GLN A 472 -0.36 -7.20 15.05
C GLN A 472 -0.92 -8.59 14.69
N ARG A 473 -2.22 -8.82 14.90
CA ARG A 473 -2.87 -10.09 14.54
C ARG A 473 -2.82 -10.35 13.03
N GLU A 474 -3.20 -9.37 12.22
CA GLU A 474 -3.19 -9.51 10.76
C GLU A 474 -1.77 -9.58 10.19
N TYR A 475 -0.80 -8.91 10.82
CA TYR A 475 0.62 -9.03 10.47
C TYR A 475 1.12 -10.47 10.67
N ALA A 476 0.78 -11.10 11.81
CA ALA A 476 1.14 -12.49 12.08
C ALA A 476 0.54 -13.44 11.04
N ASP A 477 -0.75 -13.27 10.71
CA ASP A 477 -1.43 -14.06 9.68
C ASP A 477 -0.71 -13.96 8.31
N LEU A 478 -0.28 -12.77 7.90
CA LEU A 478 0.41 -12.57 6.63
C LEU A 478 1.83 -13.17 6.62
N VAL A 479 2.53 -13.10 7.75
CA VAL A 479 3.84 -13.77 7.92
C VAL A 479 3.68 -15.29 7.78
N ASP A 480 2.65 -15.87 8.39
CA ASP A 480 2.35 -17.29 8.27
C ASP A 480 2.02 -17.68 6.82
N LEU A 481 1.28 -16.85 6.09
CA LEU A 481 1.02 -17.05 4.66
C LEU A 481 2.29 -16.97 3.80
N ARG A 482 3.23 -16.06 4.13
CA ARG A 482 4.53 -15.98 3.46
C ARG A 482 5.35 -17.26 3.68
N GLU A 483 5.39 -17.76 4.92
CA GLU A 483 6.10 -19.02 5.23
C GLU A 483 5.46 -20.22 4.55
N ASN A 484 4.12 -20.26 4.49
CA ASN A 484 3.39 -21.28 3.73
C ASN A 484 3.78 -21.23 2.24
N SER A 485 3.79 -20.04 1.63
CA SER A 485 4.24 -19.85 0.25
C SER A 485 5.67 -20.36 0.02
N ASN A 486 6.60 -20.06 0.94
CA ASN A 486 7.97 -20.56 0.88
C ASN A 486 8.03 -22.10 0.91
N SER A 487 7.22 -22.74 1.77
CA SER A 487 7.09 -24.20 1.79
C SER A 487 6.56 -24.75 0.46
N LEU A 488 5.53 -24.12 -0.10
CA LEU A 488 4.94 -24.51 -1.39
C LEU A 488 5.93 -24.36 -2.55
N ILE A 489 6.73 -23.28 -2.57
CA ILE A 489 7.78 -23.05 -3.59
C ILE A 489 8.77 -24.21 -3.56
N ASN A 490 9.32 -24.52 -2.39
CA ASN A 490 10.32 -25.58 -2.23
C ASN A 490 9.77 -26.95 -2.65
N ARG A 491 8.54 -27.28 -2.25
CA ARG A 491 7.85 -28.52 -2.67
C ARG A 491 7.63 -28.55 -4.19
N THR A 492 7.25 -27.43 -4.79
CA THR A 492 7.03 -27.34 -6.24
C THR A 492 8.32 -27.55 -7.02
N ILE A 493 9.43 -26.94 -6.59
CA ILE A 493 10.74 -27.14 -7.21
C ILE A 493 11.15 -28.61 -7.14
N GLN A 494 10.98 -29.26 -5.98
CA GLN A 494 11.27 -30.69 -5.83
C GLN A 494 10.45 -31.56 -6.79
N LEU A 495 9.14 -31.33 -6.87
CA LEU A 495 8.25 -32.09 -7.76
C LEU A 495 8.56 -31.85 -9.25
N VAL A 496 8.92 -30.62 -9.62
CA VAL A 496 9.35 -30.31 -11.00
C VAL A 496 10.66 -31.03 -11.31
N ASN A 497 11.62 -31.05 -10.39
CA ASN A 497 12.89 -31.76 -10.58
C ASN A 497 12.69 -33.27 -10.73
N ILE A 498 11.82 -33.89 -9.92
CA ILE A 498 11.46 -35.31 -10.05
C ILE A 498 10.87 -35.60 -11.44
N ARG A 499 9.96 -34.74 -11.92
CA ARG A 499 9.37 -34.90 -13.25
C ARG A 499 10.40 -34.77 -14.38
N LEU A 500 11.35 -33.85 -14.24
CA LEU A 500 12.46 -33.70 -15.20
C LEU A 500 13.36 -34.93 -15.19
N GLU A 501 13.62 -35.52 -14.03
CA GLU A 501 14.35 -36.78 -13.90
C GLU A 501 13.61 -37.94 -14.60
N ASP A 502 12.30 -38.05 -14.40
CA ASP A 502 11.46 -39.06 -15.04
C ASP A 502 11.44 -38.91 -16.57
N HIS A 503 11.38 -37.67 -17.08
CA HIS A 503 11.55 -37.41 -18.51
C HIS A 503 12.95 -37.80 -18.99
N GLY A 504 14.00 -37.56 -18.20
CA GLY A 504 15.35 -38.04 -18.48
C GLY A 504 15.42 -39.57 -18.63
N LYS A 505 14.74 -40.32 -17.76
CA LYS A 505 14.62 -41.79 -17.85
C LYS A 505 13.86 -42.23 -19.11
N ALA A 506 12.76 -41.55 -19.46
CA ALA A 506 12.00 -41.87 -20.67
C ALA A 506 12.82 -41.64 -21.94
N ILE A 507 13.55 -40.53 -22.01
CA ILE A 507 14.49 -40.25 -23.11
C ILE A 507 15.56 -41.33 -23.19
N LEU A 508 16.15 -41.73 -22.05
CA LEU A 508 17.14 -42.80 -22.00
C LEU A 508 16.58 -44.12 -22.59
N VAL A 509 15.38 -44.53 -22.19
CA VAL A 509 14.72 -45.74 -22.73
C VAL A 509 14.49 -45.61 -24.24
N PHE A 510 13.98 -44.47 -24.71
CA PHE A 510 13.76 -44.23 -26.14
C PHE A 510 15.08 -44.28 -26.94
N THR A 511 16.16 -43.72 -26.39
CA THR A 511 17.49 -43.79 -27.02
C THR A 511 18.03 -45.21 -27.10
N ILE A 512 17.84 -46.03 -26.05
CA ILE A 512 18.27 -47.44 -26.06
C ILE A 512 17.54 -48.21 -27.15
N VAL A 513 16.20 -48.07 -27.21
CA VAL A 513 15.37 -48.69 -28.26
C VAL A 513 15.83 -48.22 -29.64
N THR A 514 16.03 -46.91 -29.83
CA THR A 514 16.44 -46.35 -31.13
C THR A 514 17.81 -46.87 -31.59
N ILE A 515 18.82 -46.87 -30.72
CA ILE A 515 20.19 -47.29 -31.07
C ILE A 515 20.24 -48.78 -31.49
N ILE A 516 19.35 -49.61 -30.95
CA ILE A 516 19.24 -51.03 -31.34
C ILE A 516 18.43 -51.19 -32.63
N PHE A 517 17.22 -50.63 -32.69
CA PHE A 517 16.28 -50.90 -33.80
C PHE A 517 16.60 -50.13 -35.08
N LEU A 518 17.20 -48.94 -35.00
CA LEU A 518 17.50 -48.13 -36.18
C LEU A 518 18.50 -48.81 -37.15
N PRO A 519 19.66 -49.33 -36.71
CA PRO A 519 20.55 -50.08 -37.61
C PRO A 519 19.91 -51.37 -38.13
N LEU A 520 19.17 -52.10 -37.29
CA LEU A 520 18.43 -53.31 -37.70
C LEU A 520 17.38 -53.00 -38.77
N SER A 521 16.62 -51.92 -38.60
CA SER A 521 15.60 -51.46 -39.55
C SER A 521 16.21 -50.98 -40.85
N PHE A 522 17.36 -50.31 -40.79
CA PHE A 522 18.12 -49.89 -41.97
C PHE A 522 18.56 -51.10 -42.80
N VAL A 523 19.17 -52.11 -42.17
CA VAL A 523 19.62 -53.32 -42.87
C VAL A 523 18.43 -54.10 -43.42
N SER A 524 17.36 -54.26 -42.64
CA SER A 524 16.10 -54.89 -43.10
C SER A 524 15.52 -54.19 -44.33
N SER A 525 15.44 -52.85 -44.30
CA SER A 525 14.97 -52.04 -45.43
C SER A 525 15.88 -52.20 -46.64
N PHE A 526 17.20 -52.12 -46.47
CA PHE A 526 18.18 -52.25 -47.54
C PHE A 526 18.12 -53.62 -48.24
N PHE A 527 18.03 -54.71 -47.47
CA PHE A 527 17.85 -56.06 -48.01
C PHE A 527 16.44 -56.32 -48.56
N GLY A 528 15.45 -55.53 -48.15
CA GLY A 528 14.08 -55.54 -48.69
C GLY A 528 13.92 -54.77 -50.00
N MET A 529 14.94 -54.03 -50.46
CA MET A 529 14.90 -53.32 -51.74
C MET A 529 15.01 -54.30 -52.92
N ASN A 530 14.21 -54.09 -53.95
CA ASN A 530 14.17 -54.94 -55.15
C ASN A 530 15.35 -54.68 -56.10
N PHE A 531 16.57 -55.04 -55.69
CA PHE A 531 17.73 -55.12 -56.59
C PHE A 531 17.91 -56.55 -57.12
N SER A 532 18.20 -56.70 -58.42
CA SER A 532 18.37 -58.01 -59.07
C SER A 532 19.51 -58.84 -58.48
N ASP A 533 20.59 -58.19 -58.04
CA ASP A 533 21.79 -58.82 -57.45
C ASP A 533 21.57 -59.39 -56.04
N ILE A 534 20.67 -58.79 -55.26
CA ILE A 534 20.39 -59.20 -53.87
C ILE A 534 19.39 -60.38 -53.83
N ARG A 535 18.56 -60.53 -54.86
CA ARG A 535 17.49 -61.55 -54.94
C ARG A 535 17.99 -62.95 -55.32
N SER A 536 19.12 -63.07 -56.03
CA SER A 536 19.68 -64.34 -56.51
C SER A 536 20.79 -64.92 -55.62
N MET A 537 20.93 -64.45 -54.37
CA MET A 537 21.93 -64.97 -53.42
C MET A 537 21.47 -66.25 -52.73
N GLU A 538 22.36 -67.25 -52.69
CA GLU A 538 22.10 -68.58 -52.09
C GLU A 538 22.10 -68.57 -50.54
N SER A 539 22.67 -67.52 -49.90
CA SER A 539 22.85 -67.44 -48.42
C SER A 539 22.31 -66.14 -47.80
N THR A 540 21.11 -65.71 -48.20
CA THR A 540 20.51 -64.43 -47.78
C THR A 540 20.27 -64.32 -46.26
N GLN A 541 19.85 -65.41 -45.59
CA GLN A 541 19.47 -65.35 -44.17
C GLN A 541 20.67 -65.28 -43.21
N ARG A 542 21.75 -66.03 -43.46
CA ARG A 542 22.96 -65.98 -42.61
C ARG A 542 23.69 -64.65 -42.76
N LEU A 543 23.83 -64.18 -44.00
CA LEU A 543 24.50 -62.92 -44.30
C LEU A 543 23.77 -61.72 -43.70
N PHE A 544 22.43 -61.72 -43.72
CA PHE A 544 21.60 -60.71 -43.07
C PHE A 544 21.91 -60.57 -41.56
N TRP A 545 21.93 -61.67 -40.81
CA TRP A 545 22.18 -61.64 -39.38
C TRP A 545 23.62 -61.27 -39.03
N ILE A 546 24.60 -61.67 -39.84
CA ILE A 546 26.01 -61.27 -39.66
C ILE A 546 26.18 -59.76 -39.83
N ILE A 547 25.64 -59.20 -40.91
CA ILE A 547 25.75 -57.76 -41.19
C ILE A 547 24.95 -56.95 -40.19
N SER A 548 23.70 -57.33 -39.91
CA SER A 548 22.84 -56.66 -38.94
C SER A 548 23.42 -56.69 -37.53
N GLY A 549 23.93 -57.85 -37.10
CA GLY A 549 24.57 -58.01 -35.79
C GLY A 549 25.83 -57.17 -35.66
N SER A 550 26.74 -57.25 -36.64
CA SER A 550 28.00 -56.48 -36.64
C SER A 550 27.74 -54.97 -36.66
N LEU A 551 26.81 -54.50 -37.49
CA LEU A 551 26.45 -53.09 -37.57
C LEU A 551 25.82 -52.58 -36.27
N THR A 552 24.95 -53.37 -35.65
CA THR A 552 24.31 -52.99 -34.38
C THR A 552 25.34 -52.93 -33.25
N VAL A 553 26.23 -53.91 -33.14
CA VAL A 553 27.32 -53.90 -32.15
C VAL A 553 28.26 -52.72 -32.38
N GLY A 554 28.61 -52.43 -33.63
CA GLY A 554 29.42 -51.26 -33.99
C GLY A 554 28.74 -49.94 -33.61
N THR A 555 27.44 -49.82 -33.88
CA THR A 555 26.65 -48.62 -33.58
C THR A 555 26.50 -48.41 -32.07
N VAL A 556 26.19 -49.47 -31.31
CA VAL A 556 26.10 -49.44 -29.84
C VAL A 556 27.46 -49.10 -29.23
N GLY A 557 28.54 -49.76 -29.68
CA GLY A 557 29.89 -49.51 -29.19
C GLY A 557 30.35 -48.08 -29.45
N PHE A 558 30.06 -47.56 -30.66
CA PHE A 558 30.34 -46.17 -31.00
C PHE A 558 29.52 -45.18 -30.17
N ALA A 559 28.23 -45.46 -29.93
CA ALA A 559 27.39 -44.61 -29.09
C ALA A 559 27.86 -44.58 -27.63
N ILE A 560 28.25 -45.73 -27.06
CA ILE A 560 28.84 -45.82 -25.71
C ILE A 560 30.16 -45.05 -25.65
N PHE A 561 31.02 -45.21 -26.65
CA PHE A 561 32.28 -44.46 -26.74
C PHE A 561 32.03 -42.95 -26.73
N LEU A 562 31.05 -42.46 -27.50
CA LEU A 562 30.65 -41.05 -27.49
C LEU A 562 30.04 -40.62 -26.15
N ALA A 563 29.24 -41.46 -25.49
CA ALA A 563 28.65 -41.13 -24.20
C ALA A 563 29.71 -40.91 -23.11
N PHE A 564 30.78 -41.72 -23.08
CA PHE A 564 31.86 -41.59 -22.10
C PHE A 564 32.92 -40.54 -22.48
N TYR A 565 33.30 -40.44 -23.75
CA TYR A 565 34.41 -39.58 -24.19
C TYR A 565 33.97 -38.26 -24.86
N GLY A 566 32.68 -38.11 -25.18
CA GLY A 566 32.15 -36.96 -25.91
C GLY A 566 32.31 -35.62 -25.19
N GLY A 567 32.09 -35.58 -23.87
CA GLY A 567 32.28 -34.35 -23.08
C GLY A 567 33.72 -33.83 -23.11
N ALA A 568 34.70 -34.74 -23.05
CA ALA A 568 36.12 -34.38 -23.11
C ALA A 568 36.52 -33.86 -24.50
N ILE A 569 35.97 -34.45 -25.56
CA ILE A 569 36.24 -34.05 -26.96
C ILE A 569 35.63 -32.66 -27.24
N VAL A 570 34.39 -32.42 -26.82
CA VAL A 570 33.70 -31.13 -27.01
C VAL A 570 34.42 -30.02 -26.23
N ASN A 571 34.78 -30.25 -24.96
CA ASN A 571 35.52 -29.27 -24.17
C ASN A 571 36.88 -28.92 -24.79
N ARG A 572 37.58 -29.92 -25.34
CA ARG A 572 38.85 -29.72 -26.06
C ARG A 572 38.65 -28.92 -27.35
N PHE A 573 37.56 -29.17 -28.07
CA PHE A 573 37.23 -28.50 -29.32
C PHE A 573 36.79 -27.04 -29.10
N VAL A 574 35.97 -26.78 -28.08
CA VAL A 574 35.57 -25.43 -27.67
C VAL A 574 36.78 -24.64 -27.18
N GLY A 575 37.62 -25.23 -26.32
CA GLY A 575 38.87 -24.60 -25.87
C GLY A 575 39.84 -24.30 -27.01
N TRP A 576 39.90 -25.15 -28.04
CA TRP A 576 40.68 -24.88 -29.25
C TRP A 576 40.11 -23.73 -30.08
N ARG A 577 38.78 -23.65 -30.21
CA ARG A 577 38.09 -22.55 -30.93
C ARG A 577 38.29 -21.21 -30.24
N ASP A 578 38.17 -21.16 -28.91
CA ASP A 578 38.36 -19.94 -28.13
C ASP A 578 39.82 -19.47 -28.14
N ASN A 579 40.78 -20.41 -28.16
CA ASN A 579 42.20 -20.07 -28.37
C ASN A 579 42.48 -19.52 -29.77
N ARG A 580 41.72 -19.92 -30.79
CA ARG A 580 41.83 -19.36 -32.15
C ARG A 580 41.27 -17.94 -32.21
N SER A 581 40.15 -17.69 -31.52
CA SER A 581 39.54 -16.36 -31.40
C SER A 581 40.41 -15.38 -30.60
N ARG A 582 41.16 -15.87 -29.58
CA ARG A 582 42.16 -15.08 -28.86
C ARG A 582 43.39 -14.73 -29.69
N ARG A 583 43.81 -15.60 -30.61
CA ARG A 583 44.94 -15.32 -31.54
C ARG A 583 44.58 -14.36 -32.68
N ALA A 584 43.29 -14.08 -32.91
CA ALA A 584 42.83 -13.12 -33.91
C ALA A 584 42.68 -11.68 -33.37
N ARG A 585 42.82 -11.46 -32.06
CA ARG A 585 42.93 -10.11 -31.49
C ARG A 585 44.40 -9.71 -31.45
N VAL A 586 44.77 -8.77 -32.32
CA VAL A 586 46.08 -8.11 -32.34
C VAL A 586 46.36 -7.54 -30.94
N PRO A 587 47.56 -7.72 -30.35
CA PRO A 587 47.89 -7.09 -29.06
C PRO A 587 47.91 -5.57 -29.25
N GLU A 588 47.07 -4.85 -28.52
CA GLU A 588 47.17 -3.40 -28.39
C GLU A 588 48.53 -3.02 -27.77
N PRO A 589 49.23 -1.98 -28.27
CA PRO A 589 50.48 -1.55 -27.69
C PRO A 589 50.24 -0.99 -26.28
N THR A 590 51.06 -1.42 -25.33
CA THR A 590 51.02 -1.01 -23.92
C THR A 590 51.08 0.52 -23.79
N PRO A 591 50.16 1.15 -23.02
CA PRO A 591 50.24 2.59 -22.79
C PRO A 591 51.40 2.90 -21.83
N ARG A 592 52.18 3.94 -22.17
CA ARG A 592 53.25 4.48 -21.32
C ARG A 592 52.67 5.03 -20.01
N PRO A 593 53.40 4.94 -18.88
CA PRO A 593 52.91 5.44 -17.60
C PRO A 593 52.80 6.97 -17.60
N ILE A 594 51.62 7.47 -17.24
CA ILE A 594 51.31 8.90 -17.07
C ILE A 594 51.60 9.29 -15.61
N ILE A 595 52.35 10.38 -15.44
CA ILE A 595 52.74 11.02 -14.18
C ILE A 595 51.49 11.57 -13.46
N PRO A 596 51.37 11.49 -12.12
CA PRO A 596 50.16 11.91 -11.44
C PRO A 596 50.08 13.43 -11.34
N GLY A 597 49.01 14.00 -11.90
CA GLY A 597 48.67 15.42 -11.82
C GLY A 597 47.16 15.64 -11.85
N THR A 598 46.62 15.95 -10.67
CA THR A 598 45.45 16.82 -10.38
C THR A 598 44.14 16.69 -11.18
N SER A 599 43.10 16.41 -10.38
CA SER A 599 41.77 17.05 -10.33
C SER A 599 40.53 16.35 -10.90
N SER A 600 39.56 16.23 -9.97
CA SER A 600 38.11 16.44 -10.10
C SER A 600 37.22 15.48 -10.88
N GLY A 601 36.11 15.10 -10.22
CA GLY A 601 34.80 14.96 -10.88
C GLY A 601 34.26 13.53 -10.98
N PHE A 602 33.16 13.31 -10.26
CA PHE A 602 32.17 12.24 -10.42
C PHE A 602 32.47 10.85 -9.84
N LYS A 603 31.82 10.55 -8.70
CA LYS A 603 31.47 9.19 -8.27
C LYS A 603 29.97 8.99 -8.47
N SER A 604 29.62 8.22 -9.49
CA SER A 604 28.31 7.59 -9.64
C SER A 604 28.24 6.33 -8.77
N PHE A 605 27.34 6.36 -7.79
CA PHE A 605 26.43 5.28 -7.38
C PHE A 605 26.94 3.83 -7.46
N GLU A 606 27.51 3.34 -6.36
CA GLU A 606 27.53 1.91 -6.02
C GLU A 606 26.51 1.68 -4.89
N VAL A 607 25.38 1.06 -5.23
CA VAL A 607 24.42 0.48 -4.30
C VAL A 607 24.24 -0.97 -4.73
N LEU A 608 24.67 -1.89 -3.86
CA LEU A 608 24.27 -3.29 -3.69
C LEU A 608 25.48 -4.19 -3.42
N ASP A 609 25.96 -4.16 -2.18
CA ASP A 609 26.46 -5.40 -1.56
C ASP A 609 26.25 -5.33 -0.03
N ALA A 610 25.03 -5.64 0.39
CA ALA A 610 24.69 -5.79 1.80
C ALA A 610 23.65 -6.90 1.95
N MET A 611 24.10 -8.14 1.85
CA MET A 611 23.50 -9.27 2.57
C MET A 611 24.50 -10.43 2.62
N ARG A 612 25.35 -10.44 3.64
CA ARG A 612 25.96 -11.67 4.18
C ARG A 612 25.49 -11.87 5.62
N PRO A 613 25.13 -13.10 6.02
CA PRO A 613 24.73 -13.37 7.41
C PRO A 613 25.93 -13.25 8.35
N ARG A 614 25.71 -12.68 9.54
CA ARG A 614 26.67 -12.64 10.65
C ARG A 614 26.94 -14.05 11.14
N GLY A 615 28.14 -14.57 10.85
CA GLY A 615 28.70 -15.76 11.49
C GLY A 615 29.23 -15.41 12.88
N THR A 616 28.87 -16.26 13.84
CA THR A 616 29.27 -16.28 15.25
C THR A 616 30.79 -16.31 15.42
N GLY A 617 31.33 -15.39 16.22
CA GLY A 617 32.73 -15.40 16.63
C GLY A 617 32.97 -16.35 17.80
N THR A 618 33.84 -17.34 17.60
CA THR A 618 34.50 -18.11 18.65
C THR A 618 35.90 -17.54 18.91
N LEU A 619 36.21 -17.40 20.20
CA LEU A 619 37.45 -16.91 20.78
C LEU A 619 38.66 -17.82 20.50
N GLY A 620 39.80 -17.20 20.17
CA GLY A 620 41.06 -17.30 20.92
C GLY A 620 41.97 -18.53 20.77
N GLY A 621 43.22 -18.28 20.35
CA GLY A 621 44.41 -18.96 20.88
C GLY A 621 45.25 -19.75 19.88
N PHE A 622 46.18 -19.09 19.17
CA PHE A 622 47.63 -19.05 19.45
C PHE A 622 48.35 -18.23 18.39
#